data_AF-A0A7V8NQM0-F1
#
_entry.id   AF-A0A7V8NQM0-F1
#
_cell.length_a   1.000
_cell.length_b   1.000
_cell.length_c   1.000
_cell.angle_alpha   90.00
_cell.angle_beta   90.00
_cell.angle_gamma   90.00
#
_symmetry.space_group_name_H-M   'P 1'
#
loop_
_entity.id
_entity.type
_entity.pdbx_description
1 polymer ?
#
loop_
_entity_poly.entity_id
_entity_poly.type
_entity_poly.pdbx_seq_one_letter_code
_entity_poly.pdbx_strand_id
1 'polypeptide(L)'
;KNRDEEETRGKLWRVMVLLGVAAAILMIPPSSILWELLPELRFIQFPWRWMGILAVPYAFFGAAAMARARVRWFWVSVGILAAAGTATFLVRKAWWDSQDIPVLEHAIAGGQGFDGTDEYDPITDDHTDLPAKAPQVEILPATDAQASRPQAGIRLVLWTAEEKELRVTSPRPVWLAIRLLDYPAWRVLVNGRPVKPQSRETTAQMILPLPGGTNRIELTFVRTLDRAVGSLLSAVSTLALVAAFWGVPLDGFRKGASTG
;
A
#
# COMPACT_ATOMS: atom_id res chain seq x y z
N LYS A 1 -39.07 26.10 7.93
CA LYS A 1 -38.60 25.02 8.82
C LYS A 1 -38.33 23.72 8.06
N ASN A 2 -39.34 22.95 7.63
CA ASN A 2 -39.08 21.69 6.87
C ASN A 2 -38.32 21.91 5.54
N ARG A 3 -38.59 22.99 4.80
CA ARG A 3 -37.91 23.27 3.52
C ARG A 3 -36.44 23.67 3.70
N ASP A 4 -36.15 24.47 4.71
CA ASP A 4 -34.79 24.96 4.99
C ASP A 4 -33.90 23.84 5.57
N GLU A 5 -34.47 22.96 6.39
CA GLU A 5 -33.81 21.75 6.89
C GLU A 5 -33.51 20.76 5.75
N GLU A 6 -34.43 20.61 4.80
CA GLU A 6 -34.27 19.73 3.64
C GLU A 6 -33.21 20.25 2.66
N GLU A 7 -33.19 21.56 2.41
CA GLU A 7 -32.16 22.22 1.62
C GLU A 7 -30.78 22.10 2.28
N THR A 8 -30.71 22.32 3.59
CA THR A 8 -29.47 22.20 4.36
C THR A 8 -28.92 20.78 4.34
N ARG A 9 -29.79 19.78 4.50
CA ARG A 9 -29.45 18.35 4.39
C ARG A 9 -28.92 18.00 3.00
N GLY A 10 -29.56 18.52 1.95
CA GLY A 10 -29.11 18.32 0.56
C GLY A 10 -27.73 18.93 0.29
N LYS A 11 -27.47 20.13 0.80
CA LYS A 11 -26.15 20.78 0.72
C LYS A 11 -25.08 19.97 1.45
N LEU A 12 -25.34 19.58 2.70
CA LEU A 12 -24.42 18.78 3.50
C LEU A 12 -24.07 17.46 2.80
N TRP A 13 -25.07 16.76 2.26
CA TRP A 13 -24.86 15.53 1.50
C TRP A 13 -23.88 15.75 0.34
N ARG A 14 -24.10 16.77 -0.49
CA ARG A 14 -23.22 17.09 -1.63
C ARG A 14 -21.80 17.42 -1.18
N VAL A 15 -21.64 18.20 -0.10
CA VAL A 15 -20.32 18.53 0.46
C VAL A 15 -19.59 17.27 0.90
N MET A 16 -20.25 16.34 1.60
CA MET A 16 -19.64 15.08 2.02
C MET A 16 -19.24 14.19 0.84
N VAL A 17 -20.06 14.13 -0.21
CA VAL A 17 -19.70 13.41 -1.45
C VAL A 17 -18.47 14.03 -2.10
N LEU A 18 -18.47 15.34 -2.31
CA LEU A 18 -17.36 16.04 -2.95
C LEU A 18 -16.07 15.89 -2.15
N LEU A 19 -16.14 16.00 -0.82
CA LEU A 19 -15.01 15.79 0.07
C LEU A 19 -14.45 14.37 -0.05
N GLY A 20 -15.34 13.35 -0.03
CA GLY A 20 -14.93 11.95 -0.17
C GLY A 20 -14.31 11.64 -1.52
N VAL A 21 -14.91 12.14 -2.61
CA VAL A 21 -14.38 11.97 -3.97
C VAL A 21 -13.05 12.69 -4.13
N ALA A 22 -12.92 13.93 -3.66
CA ALA A 22 -11.67 14.67 -3.72
C ALA A 22 -10.55 13.96 -2.94
N ALA A 23 -10.83 13.51 -1.72
CA ALA A 23 -9.88 12.75 -0.92
C ALA A 23 -9.45 11.45 -1.62
N ALA A 24 -10.39 10.71 -2.23
CA ALA A 24 -10.09 9.50 -2.98
C ALA A 24 -9.25 9.75 -4.24
N ILE A 25 -9.55 10.82 -5.00
CA ILE A 25 -8.79 11.20 -6.19
C ILE A 25 -7.35 11.55 -5.83
N LEU A 26 -7.13 12.28 -4.74
CA LEU A 26 -5.78 12.64 -4.29
C LEU A 26 -4.92 11.44 -3.86
N MET A 27 -5.54 10.27 -3.62
CA MET A 27 -4.84 9.04 -3.25
C MET A 27 -4.45 8.15 -4.44
N ILE A 28 -4.91 8.42 -5.66
CA ILE A 28 -4.62 7.57 -6.84
C ILE A 28 -3.47 8.14 -7.70
N PRO A 29 -2.72 7.29 -8.43
CA PRO A 29 -1.54 7.72 -9.19
C PRO A 29 -1.76 8.89 -10.17
N PRO A 30 -2.87 8.99 -10.92
CA PRO A 30 -3.11 10.12 -11.82
C PRO A 30 -3.12 11.49 -11.14
N SER A 31 -3.32 11.55 -9.82
CA SER A 31 -3.24 12.80 -9.08
C SER A 31 -1.82 13.34 -8.93
N SER A 32 -0.77 12.58 -9.30
CA SER A 32 0.64 13.00 -9.16
C SER A 32 0.92 14.39 -9.75
N ILE A 33 0.22 14.75 -10.84
CA ILE A 33 0.29 16.07 -11.46
C ILE A 33 -0.05 17.18 -10.45
N LEU A 34 -1.07 16.98 -9.62
CA LEU A 34 -1.45 17.94 -8.57
C LEU A 34 -0.38 18.05 -7.48
N TRP A 35 0.24 16.92 -7.11
CA TRP A 35 1.32 16.88 -6.12
C TRP A 35 2.61 17.56 -6.61
N GLU A 36 2.86 17.54 -7.91
CA GLU A 36 3.99 18.22 -8.54
C GLU A 36 3.75 19.74 -8.69
N LEU A 37 2.51 20.14 -9.00
CA LEU A 37 2.15 21.54 -9.23
C LEU A 37 1.89 22.34 -7.94
N LEU A 38 1.41 21.69 -6.88
CA LEU A 38 1.03 22.35 -5.62
C LEU A 38 2.10 22.09 -4.55
N PRO A 39 3.00 23.05 -4.27
CA PRO A 39 4.11 22.85 -3.35
C PRO A 39 3.64 22.52 -1.91
N GLU A 40 2.46 22.98 -1.50
CA GLU A 40 1.89 22.71 -0.18
C GLU A 40 1.55 21.22 0.00
N LEU A 41 1.15 20.53 -1.07
CA LEU A 41 0.86 19.10 -1.01
C LEU A 41 2.12 18.27 -0.76
N ARG A 42 3.30 18.75 -1.15
CA ARG A 42 4.57 18.04 -0.94
C ARG A 42 4.93 17.89 0.54
N PHE A 43 4.40 18.73 1.42
CA PHE A 43 4.57 18.59 2.88
C PHE A 43 3.69 17.48 3.47
N ILE A 44 2.62 17.11 2.77
CA ILE A 44 1.84 15.91 3.08
C ILE A 44 2.63 14.73 2.51
N GLN A 45 3.58 14.22 3.29
CA GLN A 45 4.60 13.24 2.85
C GLN A 45 4.06 12.04 2.05
N PHE A 46 2.78 11.67 2.23
CA PHE A 46 2.18 10.53 1.53
C PHE A 46 0.71 10.78 1.11
N PRO A 47 0.32 10.38 -0.12
CA PRO A 47 -1.06 10.52 -0.60
C PRO A 47 -2.10 9.86 0.30
N TRP A 48 -1.80 8.71 0.91
CA TRP A 48 -2.75 7.99 1.77
C TRP A 48 -3.13 8.73 3.06
N ARG A 49 -2.47 9.85 3.41
CA ARG A 49 -2.90 10.73 4.52
C ARG A 49 -4.30 11.30 4.32
N TRP A 50 -4.76 11.40 3.07
CA TRP A 50 -6.15 11.79 2.75
C TRP A 50 -7.19 10.77 3.23
N MET A 51 -6.79 9.57 3.65
CA MET A 51 -7.68 8.59 4.28
C MET A 51 -8.31 9.13 5.58
N GLY A 52 -7.60 9.98 6.33
CA GLY A 52 -8.16 10.64 7.52
C GLY A 52 -9.31 11.59 7.17
N ILE A 53 -9.21 12.29 6.04
CA ILE A 53 -10.28 13.16 5.55
C ILE A 53 -11.43 12.33 4.99
N LEU A 54 -11.12 11.25 4.26
CA LEU A 54 -12.12 10.31 3.74
C LEU A 54 -12.94 9.61 4.85
N ALA A 55 -12.35 9.42 6.03
CA ALA A 55 -13.03 8.82 7.18
C ALA A 55 -14.28 9.62 7.61
N VAL A 56 -14.28 10.94 7.42
CA VAL A 56 -15.42 11.80 7.80
C VAL A 56 -16.65 11.56 6.92
N PRO A 57 -16.57 11.65 5.57
CA PRO A 57 -17.64 11.20 4.68
C PRO A 57 -18.03 9.75 4.91
N TYR A 58 -17.07 8.86 5.15
CA TYR A 58 -17.34 7.44 5.39
C TYR A 58 -18.20 7.23 6.64
N ALA A 59 -17.85 7.86 7.77
CA ALA A 59 -18.65 7.81 9.00
C ALA A 59 -20.04 8.43 8.80
N PHE A 60 -20.12 9.57 8.10
CA PHE A 60 -21.40 10.23 7.79
C PHE A 60 -22.34 9.33 6.98
N PHE A 61 -21.86 8.76 5.88
CA PHE A 61 -22.67 7.87 5.04
C PHE A 61 -22.95 6.53 5.72
N GLY A 62 -22.01 6.01 6.50
CA GLY A 62 -22.20 4.83 7.34
C GLY A 62 -23.34 5.01 8.34
N ALA A 63 -23.34 6.12 9.09
CA ALA A 63 -24.41 6.46 10.02
C ALA A 63 -25.76 6.66 9.30
N ALA A 64 -25.76 7.34 8.16
CA ALA A 64 -26.96 7.55 7.35
C ALA A 64 -27.54 6.22 6.81
N ALA A 65 -26.69 5.26 6.43
CA ALA A 65 -27.10 3.93 6.00
C ALA A 65 -27.69 3.12 7.17
N MET A 66 -27.04 3.12 8.33
CA MET A 66 -27.53 2.45 9.54
C MET A 66 -28.89 3.00 9.99
N ALA A 67 -29.08 4.32 9.93
CA ALA A 67 -30.33 4.97 10.30
C ALA A 67 -31.53 4.54 9.41
N ARG A 68 -31.27 4.16 8.15
CA ARG A 68 -32.30 3.69 7.20
C ARG A 68 -32.52 2.18 7.23
N ALA A 69 -31.68 1.43 7.95
CA ALA A 69 -31.81 -0.02 8.02
C ALA A 69 -33.06 -0.44 8.82
N ARG A 70 -33.77 -1.48 8.37
CA ARG A 70 -34.92 -2.06 9.11
C ARG A 70 -34.56 -2.44 10.55
N VAL A 71 -33.37 -2.97 10.74
CA VAL A 71 -32.81 -3.37 12.05
C VAL A 71 -31.75 -2.37 12.53
N ARG A 72 -32.08 -1.07 12.52
CA ARG A 72 -31.12 0.02 12.83
C ARG A 72 -30.34 -0.19 14.13
N TRP A 73 -31.02 -0.62 15.20
CA TRP A 73 -30.39 -0.79 16.52
C TRP A 73 -29.38 -1.94 16.55
N PHE A 74 -29.61 -2.98 15.75
CA PHE A 74 -28.62 -4.05 15.56
C PHE A 74 -27.35 -3.47 14.92
N TRP A 75 -27.46 -2.74 13.81
CA TRP A 75 -26.30 -2.16 13.12
C TRP A 75 -25.59 -1.08 13.93
N VAL A 76 -26.33 -0.24 14.66
CA VAL A 76 -25.74 0.73 15.59
C VAL A 76 -24.96 0.02 16.69
N SER A 77 -25.51 -1.05 17.27
CA SER A 77 -24.81 -1.83 18.31
C SER A 77 -23.55 -2.48 17.74
N VAL A 78 -23.62 -3.08 16.55
CA VAL A 78 -22.45 -3.64 15.85
C VAL A 78 -21.39 -2.56 15.60
N GLY A 79 -21.77 -1.37 15.15
CA GLY A 79 -20.85 -0.25 14.93
C GLY A 79 -20.16 0.21 16.21
N ILE A 80 -20.91 0.36 17.31
CA ILE A 80 -20.36 0.72 18.63
C ILE A 80 -19.41 -0.38 19.13
N LEU A 81 -19.80 -1.65 19.04
CA LEU A 81 -18.98 -2.77 19.47
C LEU A 81 -17.69 -2.87 18.64
N ALA A 82 -17.77 -2.65 17.33
CA ALA A 82 -16.59 -2.62 16.46
C ALA A 82 -15.65 -1.45 16.81
N ALA A 83 -16.20 -0.25 17.02
CA ALA A 83 -15.41 0.92 17.41
C ALA A 83 -14.75 0.73 18.78
N ALA A 84 -15.51 0.28 19.78
CA ALA A 84 -15.01 0.03 21.13
C ALA A 84 -14.00 -1.13 21.16
N GLY A 85 -14.26 -2.19 20.41
CA GLY A 85 -13.35 -3.34 20.26
C GLY A 85 -12.03 -2.91 19.63
N THR A 86 -12.06 -2.17 18.53
CA THR A 86 -10.86 -1.63 17.88
C THR A 86 -10.12 -0.68 18.81
N ALA A 87 -10.80 0.26 19.47
CA ALA A 87 -10.18 1.17 20.43
C ALA A 87 -9.50 0.42 21.57
N THR A 88 -10.17 -0.60 22.13
CA THR A 88 -9.61 -1.43 23.21
C THR A 88 -8.40 -2.22 22.71
N PHE A 89 -8.47 -2.79 21.50
CA PHE A 89 -7.36 -3.49 20.88
C PHE A 89 -6.16 -2.56 20.70
N LEU A 90 -6.37 -1.39 20.11
CA LEU A 90 -5.31 -0.40 19.91
C LEU A 90 -4.72 0.05 21.25
N VAL A 91 -5.52 0.36 22.27
CA VAL A 91 -4.99 0.76 23.59
C VAL A 91 -4.18 -0.35 24.25
N ARG A 92 -4.54 -1.63 24.06
CA ARG A 92 -3.86 -2.76 24.71
C ARG A 92 -2.69 -3.32 23.92
N LYS A 93 -2.69 -3.16 22.60
CA LYS A 93 -1.73 -3.79 21.68
C LYS A 93 -0.84 -2.79 20.95
N ALA A 94 -1.28 -1.55 20.78
CA ALA A 94 -0.37 -0.50 20.35
C ALA A 94 0.60 -0.24 21.51
N TRP A 95 1.84 -0.60 21.28
CA TRP A 95 2.95 -0.25 22.14
C TRP A 95 3.48 1.09 21.65
N TRP A 96 3.84 1.96 22.60
CA TRP A 96 4.44 3.26 22.31
C TRP A 96 5.57 3.39 23.32
N ASP A 97 6.82 3.45 22.88
CA ASP A 97 7.92 3.72 23.79
C ASP A 97 8.06 5.25 23.96
N SER A 98 8.07 5.69 25.20
CA SER A 98 8.40 7.08 25.56
C SER A 98 9.76 7.52 25.01
N GLN A 99 10.66 6.57 24.72
CA GLN A 99 11.99 6.82 24.16
C GLN A 99 11.98 6.97 22.64
N ASP A 100 10.93 6.57 21.91
CA ASP A 100 10.90 6.60 20.45
C ASP A 100 11.10 8.03 19.90
N ILE A 101 10.43 9.01 20.51
CA ILE A 101 10.53 10.42 20.09
C ILE A 101 11.92 11.00 20.38
N PRO A 102 12.50 10.88 21.60
CA PRO A 102 13.88 11.27 21.86
C PRO A 102 14.91 10.59 20.95
N VAL A 103 14.78 9.27 20.72
CA VAL A 103 15.69 8.52 19.84
C VAL A 103 15.59 9.04 18.41
N LEU A 104 14.39 9.28 17.92
CA LEU A 104 14.15 9.84 16.59
C LEU A 104 14.72 11.25 16.46
N GLU A 105 14.53 12.10 17.47
CA GLU A 105 15.10 13.46 17.51
C GLU A 105 16.63 13.40 17.45
N HIS A 106 17.26 12.54 18.26
CA HIS A 106 18.71 12.35 18.25
C HIS A 106 19.23 11.80 16.92
N ALA A 107 18.52 10.86 16.30
CA ALA A 107 18.90 10.30 15.00
C ALA A 107 18.82 11.35 13.88
N ILE A 108 17.78 12.19 13.87
CA ILE A 108 17.65 13.30 12.92
C ILE A 108 18.74 14.36 13.17
N ALA A 109 18.94 14.78 14.41
CA ALA A 109 19.96 15.77 14.77
C ALA A 109 21.38 15.29 14.49
N GLY A 110 21.64 13.99 14.66
CA GLY A 110 22.90 13.32 14.34
C GLY A 110 23.09 13.02 12.85
N GLY A 111 22.12 13.36 11.99
CA GLY A 111 22.17 13.10 10.55
C GLY A 111 22.04 11.64 10.16
N GLN A 112 21.68 10.74 11.09
CA GLN A 112 21.36 9.35 10.79
C GLN A 112 20.01 9.19 10.10
N GLY A 113 19.05 10.07 10.41
CA GLY A 113 17.72 10.05 9.82
C GLY A 113 16.77 9.07 10.52
N PHE A 114 15.87 8.43 9.76
CA PHE A 114 14.87 7.49 10.26
C PHE A 114 15.08 6.12 9.61
N ASP A 115 15.28 5.07 10.43
CA ASP A 115 15.66 3.72 9.97
C ASP A 115 14.48 2.88 9.44
N GLY A 116 13.24 3.34 9.64
CA GLY A 116 12.03 2.59 9.26
C GLY A 116 11.38 1.90 10.47
N THR A 117 10.43 1.02 10.20
CA THR A 117 9.72 0.25 11.24
C THR A 117 9.48 -1.19 10.77
N ASP A 118 9.49 -2.16 11.71
CA ASP A 118 9.40 -3.60 11.46
C ASP A 118 8.12 -4.03 10.70
N GLU A 119 7.06 -3.22 10.77
CA GLU A 119 5.73 -3.59 10.29
C GLU A 119 5.64 -3.82 8.77
N TYR A 120 6.68 -3.47 8.01
CA TYR A 120 6.73 -3.61 6.57
C TYR A 120 7.68 -4.70 6.08
N ASP A 121 8.34 -5.41 6.99
CA ASP A 121 9.34 -6.40 6.65
C ASP A 121 8.74 -7.80 6.43
N PRO A 122 9.31 -8.62 5.54
CA PRO A 122 8.98 -10.04 5.47
C PRO A 122 9.18 -10.73 6.82
N ILE A 123 8.37 -11.75 7.11
CA ILE A 123 8.40 -12.49 8.40
C ILE A 123 9.80 -13.06 8.75
N THR A 124 10.65 -13.26 7.74
CA THR A 124 11.99 -13.85 7.88
C THR A 124 13.12 -12.82 7.79
N ASP A 125 12.78 -11.52 7.76
CA ASP A 125 13.71 -10.41 7.69
C ASP A 125 13.93 -9.78 9.07
N ASP A 126 15.16 -9.33 9.30
CA ASP A 126 15.60 -8.47 10.38
C ASP A 126 16.19 -7.23 9.70
N HIS A 127 15.41 -6.14 9.65
CA HIS A 127 15.81 -4.95 8.90
C HIS A 127 17.11 -4.33 9.43
N THR A 128 17.46 -4.60 10.69
CA THR A 128 18.64 -4.00 11.32
C THR A 128 19.94 -4.54 10.71
N ASP A 129 19.86 -5.71 10.08
CA ASP A 129 20.96 -6.35 9.36
C ASP A 129 21.02 -5.94 7.88
N LEU A 130 20.09 -5.11 7.38
CA LEU A 130 20.06 -4.73 5.97
C LEU A 130 21.20 -3.75 5.61
N PRO A 131 22.07 -4.10 4.65
CA PRO A 131 23.18 -3.25 4.27
C PRO A 131 22.69 -2.03 3.45
N ALA A 132 22.52 -0.88 4.11
CA ALA A 132 22.00 0.35 3.50
C ALA A 132 22.74 0.78 2.21
N LYS A 133 24.05 0.52 2.14
CA LYS A 133 24.94 0.86 1.01
C LYS A 133 25.23 -0.30 0.06
N ALA A 134 24.46 -1.39 0.11
CA ALA A 134 24.65 -2.52 -0.79
C ALA A 134 24.45 -2.12 -2.27
N PRO A 135 25.23 -2.69 -3.20
CA PRO A 135 24.96 -2.51 -4.63
C PRO A 135 23.60 -3.11 -5.00
N GLN A 136 23.03 -2.70 -6.15
CA GLN A 136 21.77 -3.25 -6.65
C GLN A 136 21.83 -4.77 -6.85
N VAL A 137 23.00 -5.28 -7.22
CA VAL A 137 23.27 -6.70 -7.37
C VAL A 137 24.70 -7.02 -6.93
N GLU A 138 24.88 -8.18 -6.35
CA GLU A 138 26.16 -8.70 -5.88
C GLU A 138 26.31 -10.17 -6.31
N ILE A 139 27.52 -10.54 -6.68
CA ILE A 139 27.84 -11.92 -7.05
C ILE A 139 28.44 -12.61 -5.83
N LEU A 140 27.75 -13.63 -5.35
CA LEU A 140 28.21 -14.49 -4.28
C LEU A 140 28.86 -15.75 -4.88
N PRO A 141 29.95 -16.24 -4.26
CA PRO A 141 30.48 -17.56 -4.59
C PRO A 141 29.42 -18.63 -4.26
N ALA A 142 29.27 -19.63 -5.15
CA ALA A 142 28.50 -20.83 -4.82
C ALA A 142 29.15 -21.58 -3.65
N THR A 143 28.36 -22.31 -2.86
CA THR A 143 28.69 -22.88 -1.53
C THR A 143 29.98 -23.73 -1.45
N ASP A 144 30.59 -24.10 -2.57
CA ASP A 144 31.81 -24.92 -2.62
C ASP A 144 33.05 -24.21 -3.21
N ALA A 145 32.98 -22.90 -3.49
CA ALA A 145 34.05 -22.17 -4.16
C ALA A 145 34.96 -21.43 -3.16
N GLN A 146 36.07 -22.08 -2.77
CA GLN A 146 37.17 -21.42 -2.08
C GLN A 146 37.69 -20.20 -2.86
N ALA A 147 37.63 -19.04 -2.19
CA ALA A 147 38.65 -17.99 -2.17
C ALA A 147 38.88 -17.06 -3.38
N SER A 148 37.95 -16.90 -4.33
CA SER A 148 38.03 -15.77 -5.28
C SER A 148 36.66 -15.29 -5.72
N ARG A 149 36.42 -13.97 -5.70
CA ARG A 149 35.19 -13.36 -6.25
C ARG A 149 35.01 -13.87 -7.69
N PRO A 150 33.89 -14.53 -8.04
CA PRO A 150 33.70 -15.02 -9.40
C PRO A 150 33.83 -13.85 -10.38
N GLN A 151 34.64 -14.01 -11.43
CA GLN A 151 34.68 -13.05 -12.54
C GLN A 151 33.37 -13.18 -13.33
N ALA A 152 32.36 -12.41 -12.93
CA ALA A 152 31.08 -12.34 -13.61
C ALA A 152 30.84 -10.90 -14.10
N GLY A 153 30.49 -10.77 -15.38
CA GLY A 153 30.07 -9.51 -15.97
C GLY A 153 28.58 -9.28 -15.70
N ILE A 154 28.24 -8.11 -15.15
CA ILE A 154 26.86 -7.71 -14.89
C ILE A 154 26.51 -6.56 -15.83
N ARG A 155 25.38 -6.69 -16.53
CA ARG A 155 24.79 -5.61 -17.31
C ARG A 155 23.36 -5.38 -16.86
N LEU A 156 23.13 -4.26 -16.20
CA LEU A 156 21.78 -3.78 -15.87
C LEU A 156 21.14 -3.24 -17.16
N VAL A 157 19.95 -3.74 -17.48
CA VAL A 157 19.17 -3.30 -18.64
C VAL A 157 18.06 -2.36 -18.19
N LEU A 158 17.34 -2.72 -17.12
CA LEU A 158 16.24 -1.95 -16.56
C LEU A 158 16.19 -2.12 -15.04
N TRP A 159 15.93 -1.02 -14.31
CA TRP A 159 15.73 -1.05 -12.87
C TRP A 159 14.66 -0.03 -12.45
N THR A 160 13.38 -0.41 -12.55
CA THR A 160 12.24 0.41 -12.09
C THR A 160 11.72 -0.12 -10.75
N ALA A 161 10.64 0.44 -10.21
CA ALA A 161 10.02 -0.09 -8.99
C ALA A 161 9.42 -1.50 -9.21
N GLU A 162 8.72 -1.73 -10.32
CA GLU A 162 7.96 -2.97 -10.59
C GLU A 162 8.66 -3.93 -11.56
N GLU A 163 9.71 -3.50 -12.25
CA GLU A 163 10.42 -4.33 -13.24
C GLU A 163 11.93 -4.21 -13.08
N LYS A 164 12.63 -5.35 -13.10
CA LYS A 164 14.09 -5.43 -13.16
C LYS A 164 14.49 -6.33 -14.32
N GLU A 165 15.42 -5.87 -15.13
CA GLU A 165 16.04 -6.70 -16.17
C GLU A 165 17.55 -6.55 -16.11
N LEU A 166 18.25 -7.69 -16.08
CA LEU A 166 19.70 -7.72 -16.12
C LEU A 166 20.24 -8.95 -16.84
N ARG A 167 21.50 -8.87 -17.24
CA ARG A 167 22.26 -9.98 -17.79
C ARG A 167 23.50 -10.24 -16.96
N VAL A 168 23.72 -11.50 -16.63
CA VAL A 168 24.90 -11.96 -15.89
C VAL A 168 25.64 -12.97 -16.74
N THR A 169 26.91 -12.69 -17.03
CA THR A 169 27.79 -13.60 -17.77
C THR A 169 28.89 -14.10 -16.84
N SER A 170 28.95 -15.41 -16.63
CA SER A 170 29.95 -16.05 -15.75
C SER A 170 30.45 -17.34 -16.37
N PRO A 171 31.75 -17.68 -16.29
CA PRO A 171 32.26 -18.96 -16.78
C PRO A 171 31.87 -20.16 -15.90
N ARG A 172 31.46 -19.92 -14.65
CA ARG A 172 31.09 -20.96 -13.67
C ARG A 172 29.73 -20.65 -13.04
N PRO A 173 29.07 -21.64 -12.41
CA PRO A 173 27.88 -21.38 -11.60
C PRO A 173 28.17 -20.34 -10.51
N VAL A 174 27.24 -19.42 -10.31
CA VAL A 174 27.33 -18.33 -9.32
C VAL A 174 25.99 -18.11 -8.66
N TRP A 175 25.99 -17.50 -7.48
CA TRP A 175 24.78 -17.03 -6.84
C TRP A 175 24.68 -15.52 -7.03
N LEU A 176 23.55 -15.04 -7.52
CA LEU A 176 23.28 -13.63 -7.70
C LEU A 176 22.43 -13.15 -6.52
N ALA A 177 23.00 -12.32 -5.67
CA ALA A 177 22.25 -11.59 -4.66
C ALA A 177 21.66 -10.33 -5.28
N ILE A 178 20.35 -10.16 -5.18
CA ILE A 178 19.64 -8.99 -5.67
C ILE A 178 19.30 -8.13 -4.46
N ARG A 179 19.47 -6.81 -4.57
CA ARG A 179 19.02 -5.84 -3.55
C ARG A 179 17.49 -5.70 -3.61
N LEU A 180 16.82 -6.78 -3.24
CA LEU A 180 15.39 -6.94 -3.25
C LEU A 180 15.03 -8.04 -2.24
N LEU A 181 14.04 -7.78 -1.40
CA LEU A 181 13.52 -8.77 -0.47
C LEU A 181 12.73 -9.85 -1.23
N ASP A 182 12.81 -11.09 -0.78
CA ASP A 182 12.08 -12.22 -1.34
C ASP A 182 10.59 -12.15 -0.97
N TYR A 183 9.84 -11.42 -1.78
CA TYR A 183 8.41 -11.23 -1.59
C TYR A 183 7.59 -12.01 -2.65
N PRO A 184 6.49 -12.71 -2.26
CA PRO A 184 5.76 -13.63 -3.15
C PRO A 184 5.19 -13.03 -4.46
N ALA A 185 5.00 -11.72 -4.52
CA ALA A 185 4.50 -11.06 -5.73
C ALA A 185 5.59 -10.82 -6.79
N TRP A 186 6.86 -11.08 -6.50
CA TRP A 186 7.91 -11.05 -7.51
C TRP A 186 7.89 -12.32 -8.35
N ARG A 187 7.59 -12.18 -9.63
CA ARG A 187 7.77 -13.24 -10.62
C ARG A 187 9.18 -13.15 -11.19
N VAL A 188 9.98 -14.19 -10.96
CA VAL A 188 11.37 -14.26 -11.42
C VAL A 188 11.49 -15.25 -12.58
N LEU A 189 12.04 -14.78 -13.69
CA LEU A 189 12.39 -15.60 -14.84
C LEU A 189 13.91 -15.59 -15.04
N VAL A 190 14.50 -16.77 -15.25
CA VAL A 190 15.89 -16.93 -15.69
C VAL A 190 15.87 -17.61 -17.05
N ASN A 191 16.40 -16.93 -18.07
CA ASN A 191 16.36 -17.37 -19.46
C ASN A 191 14.93 -17.72 -19.94
N GLY A 192 13.94 -16.93 -19.52
CA GLY A 192 12.53 -17.12 -19.85
C GLY A 192 11.81 -18.22 -19.07
N ARG A 193 12.47 -18.92 -18.15
CA ARG A 193 11.86 -19.97 -17.32
C ARG A 193 11.60 -19.47 -15.90
N PRO A 194 10.43 -19.72 -15.31
CA PRO A 194 10.15 -19.33 -13.93
C PRO A 194 11.06 -20.10 -12.96
N VAL A 195 11.64 -19.37 -12.01
CA VAL A 195 12.51 -19.91 -10.96
C VAL A 195 12.02 -19.41 -9.61
N LYS A 196 12.03 -20.29 -8.61
CA LYS A 196 11.80 -19.89 -7.22
C LYS A 196 13.13 -19.39 -6.63
N PRO A 197 13.25 -18.13 -6.22
CA PRO A 197 14.44 -17.64 -5.55
C PRO A 197 14.68 -18.36 -4.22
N GLN A 198 15.92 -18.27 -3.74
CA GLN A 198 16.27 -18.55 -2.35
C GLN A 198 16.26 -17.23 -1.58
N SER A 199 15.92 -17.28 -0.30
CA SER A 199 16.03 -16.13 0.60
C SER A 199 17.28 -16.30 1.44
N ARG A 200 18.10 -15.24 1.55
CA ARG A 200 19.22 -15.23 2.50
C ARG A 200 18.67 -15.32 3.92
N GLU A 201 19.34 -16.09 4.77
CA GLU A 201 19.06 -16.10 6.20
C GLU A 201 19.16 -14.67 6.77
N THR A 202 18.35 -14.40 7.80
CA THR A 202 18.20 -13.12 8.54
C THR A 202 17.72 -11.90 7.78
N THR A 203 18.05 -11.73 6.49
CA THR A 203 17.75 -10.50 5.73
C THR A 203 16.66 -10.67 4.67
N ALA A 204 16.13 -11.90 4.52
CA ALA A 204 15.22 -12.30 3.45
C ALA A 204 15.65 -11.86 2.02
N GLN A 205 16.94 -11.57 1.79
CA GLN A 205 17.42 -11.06 0.52
C GLN A 205 17.23 -12.11 -0.58
N MET A 206 16.73 -11.70 -1.74
CA MET A 206 16.56 -12.59 -2.89
C MET A 206 17.90 -13.03 -3.48
N ILE A 207 18.15 -14.34 -3.47
CA ILE A 207 19.32 -15.01 -4.04
C ILE A 207 18.89 -15.92 -5.19
N LEU A 208 19.55 -15.77 -6.35
CA LEU A 208 19.30 -16.60 -7.53
C LEU A 208 20.51 -17.47 -7.87
N PRO A 209 20.40 -18.80 -7.82
CA PRO A 209 21.44 -19.68 -8.35
C PRO A 209 21.43 -19.63 -9.88
N LEU A 210 22.56 -19.27 -10.48
CA LEU A 210 22.73 -19.15 -11.92
C LEU A 210 23.75 -20.18 -12.43
N PRO A 211 23.46 -20.89 -13.53
CA PRO A 211 24.45 -21.74 -14.19
C PRO A 211 25.54 -20.89 -14.84
N GLY A 212 26.68 -21.52 -15.18
CA GLY A 212 27.68 -20.89 -16.03
C GLY A 212 27.12 -20.56 -17.43
N GLY A 213 27.56 -19.45 -18.00
CA GLY A 213 27.11 -18.90 -19.27
C GLY A 213 26.57 -17.48 -19.14
N THR A 214 25.87 -17.02 -20.17
CA THR A 214 25.13 -15.75 -20.16
C THR A 214 23.69 -16.03 -19.80
N ASN A 215 23.25 -15.50 -18.66
CA ASN A 215 21.89 -15.62 -18.17
C ASN A 215 21.17 -14.27 -18.27
N ARG A 216 19.96 -14.28 -18.80
CA ARG A 216 19.02 -13.15 -18.74
C ARG A 216 18.10 -13.36 -17.54
N ILE A 217 18.01 -12.35 -16.68
CA ILE A 217 17.19 -12.36 -15.48
C ILE A 217 16.14 -11.26 -15.59
N GLU A 218 14.89 -11.63 -15.39
CA GLU A 218 13.74 -10.73 -15.45
C GLU A 218 12.92 -10.90 -14.17
N LEU A 219 12.71 -9.80 -13.46
CA LEU A 219 11.86 -9.75 -12.27
C LEU A 219 10.71 -8.80 -12.57
N THR A 220 9.48 -9.28 -12.42
CA THR A 220 8.27 -8.48 -12.57
C THR A 220 7.42 -8.57 -11.32
N PHE A 221 7.04 -7.43 -10.76
CA PHE A 221 6.10 -7.36 -9.65
C PHE A 221 4.69 -7.56 -10.20
N VAL A 222 4.09 -8.72 -9.93
CA VAL A 222 2.77 -9.06 -10.45
C VAL A 222 1.67 -8.65 -9.48
N ARG A 223 0.48 -8.42 -10.02
CA ARG A 223 -0.71 -8.25 -9.18
C ARG A 223 -1.10 -9.60 -8.58
N THR A 224 -1.23 -9.63 -7.26
CA THR A 224 -1.73 -10.76 -6.49
C THR A 224 -3.26 -10.82 -6.55
N LEU A 225 -3.83 -11.96 -6.17
CA LEU A 225 -5.28 -12.21 -6.24
C LEU A 225 -6.07 -11.26 -5.33
N ASP A 226 -5.57 -10.96 -4.14
CA ASP A 226 -6.14 -9.99 -3.21
C ASP A 226 -6.23 -8.59 -3.84
N ARG A 227 -5.19 -8.12 -4.55
CA ARG A 227 -5.22 -6.85 -5.27
C ARG A 227 -6.24 -6.86 -6.42
N ALA A 228 -6.41 -8.00 -7.09
CA ALA A 228 -7.41 -8.16 -8.15
C ALA A 228 -8.84 -8.10 -7.59
N VAL A 229 -9.12 -8.84 -6.52
CA VAL A 229 -10.42 -8.83 -5.83
C VAL A 229 -10.72 -7.45 -5.27
N GLY A 230 -9.75 -6.79 -4.63
CA GLY A 230 -9.89 -5.42 -4.13
C GLY A 230 -10.23 -4.42 -5.24
N SER A 231 -9.58 -4.56 -6.40
CA SER A 231 -9.88 -3.72 -7.58
C SER A 231 -11.31 -3.93 -8.07
N LEU A 232 -11.77 -5.19 -8.14
CA LEU A 232 -13.13 -5.54 -8.56
C LEU A 232 -14.18 -4.98 -7.58
N LEU A 233 -13.99 -5.19 -6.28
CA LEU A 233 -14.90 -4.67 -5.25
C LEU A 233 -14.98 -3.15 -5.27
N SER A 234 -13.85 -2.48 -5.49
CA SER A 234 -13.81 -1.02 -5.61
C SER A 234 -14.58 -0.54 -6.85
N ALA A 235 -14.42 -1.22 -7.99
CA ALA A 235 -15.14 -0.89 -9.22
C ALA A 235 -16.66 -1.10 -9.07
N VAL A 236 -17.08 -2.24 -8.51
CA VAL A 236 -18.51 -2.53 -8.24
C VAL A 236 -19.09 -1.51 -7.27
N SER A 237 -18.37 -1.18 -6.20
CA SER A 237 -18.82 -0.20 -5.21
C SER A 237 -18.94 1.20 -5.81
N THR A 238 -17.99 1.59 -6.67
CA THR A 238 -18.05 2.87 -7.40
C THR A 238 -19.24 2.91 -8.34
N LEU A 239 -19.48 1.85 -9.11
CA LEU A 239 -20.65 1.74 -9.99
C LEU A 239 -21.96 1.78 -9.22
N ALA A 240 -22.04 1.09 -8.07
CA ALA A 240 -23.22 1.11 -7.20
C ALA A 240 -23.49 2.50 -6.63
N LEU A 241 -22.44 3.21 -6.19
CA LEU A 241 -22.56 4.61 -5.74
C LEU A 241 -23.08 5.49 -6.87
N VAL A 242 -22.44 5.40 -8.05
CA VAL A 242 -22.80 6.15 -9.24
C VAL A 242 -24.25 5.88 -9.66
N ALA A 243 -24.69 4.62 -9.66
CA ALA A 243 -26.06 4.23 -9.94
C ALA A 243 -27.04 4.74 -8.88
N ALA A 244 -26.66 4.75 -7.59
CA ALA A 244 -27.47 5.34 -6.53
C ALA A 244 -27.60 6.87 -6.69
N PHE A 245 -26.60 7.56 -7.24
CA PHE A 245 -26.70 8.98 -7.56
C PHE A 245 -27.57 9.26 -8.79
N TRP A 246 -27.46 8.45 -9.84
CA TRP A 246 -28.27 8.61 -11.06
C TRP A 246 -29.70 8.08 -10.94
N GLY A 247 -29.92 7.05 -10.12
CA GLY A 247 -31.22 6.40 -9.88
C GLY A 247 -32.09 7.08 -8.83
N VAL A 248 -31.61 8.17 -8.21
CA VAL A 248 -32.44 9.05 -7.38
C VAL A 248 -33.02 10.13 -8.30
N PRO A 249 -34.27 10.00 -8.78
CA PRO A 249 -34.94 11.14 -9.39
C PRO A 249 -35.01 12.26 -8.35
N LEU A 250 -34.66 13.48 -8.78
CA LEU A 250 -34.77 14.70 -7.97
C LEU A 250 -36.20 14.93 -7.43
N ASP A 251 -37.20 14.19 -7.92
CA ASP A 251 -38.60 14.21 -7.49
C ASP A 251 -38.91 13.40 -6.23
N GLY A 252 -37.98 12.55 -5.76
CA GLY A 252 -38.18 11.69 -4.58
C GLY A 252 -38.34 12.42 -3.24
N PHE A 253 -38.04 13.73 -3.20
CA PHE A 253 -38.25 14.56 -2.02
C PHE A 253 -39.66 15.18 -1.92
N ARG A 254 -40.53 15.00 -2.92
CA ARG A 254 -41.83 15.70 -2.98
C ARG A 254 -43.03 14.91 -2.46
N LYS A 255 -42.88 13.64 -2.07
CA LYS A 255 -43.99 12.78 -1.61
C LYS A 255 -43.79 12.27 -0.18
N GLY A 256 -43.89 13.19 0.78
CA GLY A 256 -44.02 12.89 2.21
C GLY A 256 -45.12 13.69 2.92
N ALA A 257 -45.86 14.55 2.20
CA ALA A 257 -46.88 15.41 2.78
C ALA A 257 -48.22 15.25 2.04
N SER A 258 -48.80 14.05 2.06
CA SER A 258 -50.25 13.87 1.91
C SER A 258 -50.62 12.44 2.31
N THR A 259 -50.78 12.19 3.62
CA THR A 259 -51.70 11.21 4.20
C THR A 259 -51.50 11.20 5.71
N GLY A 260 -52.54 11.61 6.45
CA GLY A 260 -52.57 11.70 7.90
C GLY A 260 -52.86 13.12 8.36
#